data_AF-A0A0B7BR85-F1
#
_entry.id   AF-A0A0B7BR85-F1
#
_cell.length_a   1.000
_cell.length_b   1.000
_cell.length_c   1.000
_cell.angle_alpha   90.00
_cell.angle_beta   90.00
_cell.angle_gamma   90.00
#
_symmetry.space_group_name_H-M   'P 1'
#
loop_
_entity.id
_entity.type
_entity.pdbx_description
1 polymer ?
#
loop_
_entity_poly.entity_id
_entity_poly.type
_entity_poly.pdbx_seq_one_letter_code
_entity_poly.pdbx_strand_id
1 'polypeptide(L)' 'MHRNITIIQAYAPTITAPDEEIDEFYTNLQEAIDKVGKRDILIVMGDFNAKVSKETAEEEKKIKG' A
#
# COMPACT_ATOMS: atom_id res chain seq x y z
N MET A 1 -21.00 4.94 -24.08
CA MET A 1 -20.31 4.18 -23.01
C MET A 1 -20.25 5.08 -21.80
N HIS A 2 -20.73 4.62 -20.65
CA HIS A 2 -20.46 5.28 -19.37
C HIS A 2 -19.27 4.58 -18.72
N ARG A 3 -18.40 5.35 -18.07
CA ARG A 3 -17.20 4.86 -17.39
C ARG A 3 -17.36 5.23 -15.93
N ASN A 4 -17.37 4.24 -15.04
CA ASN A 4 -17.50 4.54 -13.62
C ASN A 4 -16.17 5.05 -13.09
N ILE A 5 -16.25 5.85 -12.04
CA ILE A 5 -15.07 6.30 -11.30
C ILE A 5 -15.20 5.71 -9.90
N THR A 6 -14.21 4.92 -9.52
CA THR A 6 -14.07 4.39 -8.16
C THR A 6 -12.91 5.13 -7.49
N ILE A 7 -13.19 5.71 -6.32
CA ILE A 7 -12.19 6.34 -5.48
C ILE A 7 -12.03 5.48 -4.23
N ILE A 8 -10.82 4.99 -4.00
CA ILE A 8 -10.45 4.28 -2.77
C ILE A 8 -9.58 5.24 -1.95
N GLN A 9 -10.07 5.61 -0.77
CA GLN A 9 -9.28 6.36 0.20
C GLN A 9 -8.75 5.39 1.26
N ALA A 10 -7.43 5.33 1.39
CA ALA A 10 -6.77 4.46 2.36
C ALA A 10 -5.91 5.27 3.33
N TYR A 11 -5.86 4.80 4.57
CA TYR A 11 -4.96 5.29 5.61
C TYR A 11 -4.15 4.10 6.09
N ALA A 12 -2.85 4.10 5.80
CA ALA A 12 -2.01 2.98 6.19
C ALA A 12 -1.81 2.93 7.71
N PRO A 13 -1.58 1.73 8.26
CA PRO A 13 -1.18 1.56 9.64
C PRO A 13 0.05 2.41 9.97
N THR A 14 0.19 2.75 11.25
CA THR A 14 1.39 3.46 11.72
C THR A 14 2.63 2.58 11.60
N ILE A 15 3.81 3.18 11.53
CA ILE A 15 5.11 2.46 11.53
C ILE A 15 5.31 1.52 12.73
N THR A 16 4.59 1.74 13.83
CA THR A 16 4.63 0.91 15.04
C THR A 16 3.60 -0.22 15.02
N ALA A 17 2.79 -0.32 13.97
CA ALA A 17 1.83 -1.40 13.80
C ALA A 17 2.57 -2.75 13.61
N PRO A 18 1.99 -3.87 14.08
CA PRO A 18 2.51 -5.20 13.80
C PRO A 18 2.57 -5.48 12.30
N ASP A 19 3.53 -6.30 11.86
CA ASP A 19 3.67 -6.70 10.46
C ASP A 19 2.37 -7.37 9.95
N GLU A 20 1.66 -8.13 10.79
CA GLU A 20 0.38 -8.73 10.41
C GLU A 20 -0.69 -7.69 10.06
N GLU A 21 -0.72 -6.55 10.77
CA GLU A 21 -1.67 -5.46 10.49
C GLU A 21 -1.31 -4.75 9.18
N ILE A 22 0.00 -4.62 8.89
CA ILE A 22 0.50 -4.06 7.64
C ILE A 22 0.14 -4.97 6.46
N ASP A 23 0.38 -6.28 6.59
CA ASP A 23 0.05 -7.27 5.57
C ASP A 23 -1.46 -7.36 5.31
N GLU A 24 -2.27 -7.34 6.37
CA GLU A 24 -3.72 -7.32 6.27
C GLU A 24 -4.21 -6.04 5.54
N PHE A 25 -3.63 -4.88 5.87
CA PHE A 25 -3.96 -3.62 5.19
C PHE A 25 -3.71 -3.70 3.68
N TYR A 26 -2.52 -4.16 3.26
CA TYR A 26 -2.19 -4.25 1.84
C TYR A 26 -3.01 -5.33 1.12
N THR A 27 -3.33 -6.43 1.79
CA THR A 27 -4.22 -7.47 1.26
C THR A 27 -5.62 -6.92 1.02
N ASN A 28 -6.21 -6.25 2.01
CA ASN A 28 -7.55 -5.66 1.91
C ASN A 28 -7.63 -4.58 0.83
N LEU A 29 -6.58 -3.76 0.70
CA LEU A 29 -6.48 -2.76 -0.36
C LEU A 29 -6.46 -3.40 -1.74
N GLN A 30 -5.66 -4.45 -1.93
CA GLN A 30 -5.58 -5.18 -3.20
C GLN A 30 -6.94 -5.81 -3.57
N GLU A 31 -7.62 -6.44 -2.61
CA GLU A 31 -8.96 -6.99 -2.85
C GLU A 31 -9.99 -5.92 -3.25
N ALA A 32 -9.89 -4.71 -2.67
CA ALA A 32 -10.76 -3.60 -3.05
C ALA A 32 -10.47 -3.11 -4.48
N ILE A 33 -9.20 -3.06 -4.88
CA ILE A 33 -8.76 -2.73 -6.23
C ILE A 33 -9.26 -3.77 -7.24
N ASP A 34 -9.16 -5.06 -6.91
CA ASP A 34 -9.53 -6.18 -7.78
C ASP A 34 -11.05 -6.24 -8.08
N LYS A 35 -11.87 -5.66 -7.19
CA LYS A 35 -13.32 -5.53 -7.39
C LYS A 35 -13.68 -4.44 -8.40
N VAL A 36 -12.75 -3.57 -8.78
CA VAL A 36 -13.01 -2.48 -9.73
C VAL A 36 -12.99 -3.00 -11.17
N GLY A 37 -14.02 -2.63 -11.94
CA GLY A 37 -14.12 -3.05 -13.33
C GLY A 37 -12.93 -2.55 -14.15
N LYS A 38 -12.33 -3.43 -14.98
CA LYS A 38 -11.14 -3.12 -15.80
C LYS A 38 -11.28 -1.90 -16.75
N ARG A 39 -12.52 -1.49 -17.04
CA ARG A 39 -12.82 -0.34 -17.91
C ARG A 39 -13.10 0.94 -17.13
N ASP A 40 -13.27 0.84 -15.81
CA ASP A 40 -13.57 1.96 -14.92
C ASP A 40 -12.28 2.72 -14.56
N ILE A 41 -12.43 3.97 -14.13
CA ILE A 41 -11.32 4.78 -13.62
C ILE A 41 -11.18 4.47 -12.15
N LEU A 42 -9.99 4.03 -11.74
CA LEU A 42 -9.65 3.84 -10.34
C LEU A 42 -8.70 4.95 -9.88
N ILE A 43 -9.05 5.63 -8.80
CA ILE A 43 -8.19 6.57 -8.09
C ILE A 43 -7.96 6.01 -6.69
N VAL A 44 -6.71 5.72 -6.36
CA VAL A 44 -6.29 5.32 -5.01
C VAL A 44 -5.57 6.51 -4.38
N MET A 45 -6.05 6.98 -3.23
CA MET A 45 -5.52 8.18 -2.57
C MET A 45 -5.60 8.08 -1.04
N GLY A 46 -4.98 9.02 -0.34
CA GLY A 46 -4.96 9.07 1.12
C GLY A 46 -3.54 9.08 1.67
N ASP A 47 -3.43 8.80 2.97
CA ASP A 47 -2.15 8.77 3.67
C ASP A 47 -1.65 7.32 3.77
N PHE A 48 -0.74 6.96 2.89
CA PHE A 48 -0.17 5.61 2.88
C PHE A 48 0.93 5.42 3.91
N ASN A 49 1.30 6.45 4.69
CA ASN A 49 2.33 6.41 5.74
C ASN A 49 3.56 5.55 5.40
N ALA A 50 3.89 5.48 4.11
CA ALA A 50 4.81 4.48 3.61
C ALA A 50 6.20 4.94 4.01
N LYS A 51 6.87 4.14 4.85
CA LYS A 51 8.33 4.17 4.92
C LYS A 51 8.80 3.79 3.51
N VAL A 52 9.14 4.77 2.69
CA VAL A 52 9.95 4.52 1.50
C VAL A 52 11.30 4.07 2.05
N SER A 53 11.48 2.76 2.25
CA SER A 53 12.80 2.19 2.30
C SER A 53 13.39 2.42 0.92
N LYS A 54 13.97 3.60 0.72
CA LYS A 54 15.09 3.69 -0.19
C LYS A 54 16.05 2.65 0.36
N GLU A 55 16.23 1.57 -0.37
CA GLU A 55 17.43 0.78 -0.25
C GLU A 55 18.63 1.73 -0.42
N THR A 56 19.09 2.32 0.68
CA THR A 56 20.50 2.27 1.00
C THR A 56 20.69 0.87 1.58
N ALA A 57 20.76 -0.20 0.79
CA ALA A 57 21.96 -0.52 0.03
C ALA A 57 23.23 -0.07 0.78
N GLU A 58 23.39 -0.41 2.08
CA GLU A 58 24.72 -0.48 2.74
C GLU A 58 24.77 -1.03 4.18
N GLU A 59 23.69 -1.11 4.99
CA GLU A 59 23.91 -1.34 6.44
C GLU A 59 23.98 -2.80 6.95
N GLU A 60 23.53 -3.83 6.22
CA GLU A 60 23.66 -5.21 6.73
C GLU A 60 24.97 -5.92 6.37
N LYS A 61 25.91 -5.26 5.67
CA LYS A 61 27.26 -5.80 5.46
C LYS A 61 28.28 -5.41 6.54
N LYS A 62 27.90 -4.71 7.64
CA LYS A 62 28.90 -4.15 8.58
C LYS A 62 28.80 -4.52 10.07
N ILE A 63 27.83 -5.29 10.57
CA ILE A 63 27.80 -5.60 12.02
C ILE A 63 27.61 -7.09 12.32
N LYS A 64 28.49 -7.92 11.76
CA LYS A 64 28.96 -9.19 12.38
C LYS A 64 30.30 -9.63 11.78
N GLY A 65 31.19 -8.65 11.61
CA GLY A 65 32.63 -8.89 11.68
C GLY A 65 33.04 -8.94 13.14
#